data_AF-A0A945B100-F1
#
_entry.id   AF-A0A945B100-F1
#
_cell.length_a   1.000
_cell.length_b   1.000
_cell.length_c   1.000
_cell.angle_alpha   90.00
_cell.angle_beta   90.00
_cell.angle_gamma   90.00
#
_symmetry.space_group_name_H-M   'P 1'
#
loop_
_entity.id
_entity.type
_entity.pdbx_description
1 polymer ?
#
loop_
_entity_poly.entity_id
_entity_poly.type
_entity_poly.pdbx_seq_one_letter_code
_entity_poly.pdbx_strand_id
1 'polypeptide(L)'
;MDNIHIEEGQISEAQRIAQASGLDSLFESQLSYWLTVQSIMQSPGGYDDLKKRMPHISFDLAEKIKFSNYHVIVKLCTSMISTIRPALPEQTIIGLIENSNTHNKSISTLQLLAS
;
A
#
# COMPACT_ATOMS: atom_id res chain seq x y z
N MET A 1 5.63 51.84 -1.13
CA MET A 1 6.15 50.51 -0.76
C MET A 1 4.94 49.62 -0.68
N ASP A 2 4.60 48.98 -1.80
CA ASP A 2 3.42 48.13 -1.88
C ASP A 2 3.80 46.77 -1.31
N ASN A 3 3.21 46.43 -0.16
CA ASN A 3 3.31 45.11 0.42
C ASN A 3 2.54 44.15 -0.49
N ILE A 4 3.28 43.42 -1.33
CA ILE A 4 2.75 42.26 -2.04
C ILE A 4 2.46 41.20 -0.98
N HIS A 5 1.19 41.11 -0.57
CA HIS A 5 0.69 39.99 0.20
C HIS A 5 0.68 38.79 -0.75
N ILE A 6 1.66 37.89 -0.59
CA ILE A 6 1.68 36.62 -1.31
C ILE A 6 0.60 35.76 -0.65
N GLU A 7 -0.60 35.70 -1.25
CA GLU A 7 -1.56 34.65 -0.92
C GLU A 7 -0.88 33.31 -1.25
N GLU A 8 -0.60 32.51 -0.22
CA GLU A 8 -0.21 31.11 -0.38
C GLU A 8 -1.30 30.42 -1.21
N GLY A 9 -1.01 30.19 -2.49
CA GLY A 9 -1.96 29.65 -3.46
C GLY A 9 -2.55 28.34 -2.97
N GLN A 10 -3.87 28.31 -2.80
CA GLN A 10 -4.60 27.09 -2.48
C GLN A 10 -4.37 26.08 -3.60
N ILE A 11 -3.53 25.08 -3.35
CA ILE A 11 -3.35 23.93 -4.25
C ILE A 11 -4.69 23.19 -4.28
N SER A 12 -5.25 23.00 -5.47
CA SER A 12 -6.50 22.25 -5.64
C SER A 12 -6.31 20.78 -5.23
N GLU A 13 -7.39 20.13 -4.79
CA GLU A 13 -7.33 18.71 -4.39
C GLU A 13 -6.80 17.82 -5.53
N ALA A 14 -7.17 18.12 -6.77
CA ALA A 14 -6.67 17.43 -7.95
C ALA A 14 -5.14 17.57 -8.10
N GLN A 15 -4.59 18.75 -7.80
CA GLN A 15 -3.13 18.97 -7.81
C GLN A 15 -2.45 18.25 -6.64
N ARG A 16 -3.07 18.19 -5.46
CA ARG A 16 -2.55 17.39 -4.32
C ARG A 16 -2.50 15.90 -4.66
N ILE A 17 -3.55 15.36 -5.29
CA ILE A 17 -3.60 13.97 -5.75
C ILE A 17 -2.52 13.70 -6.79
N ALA A 18 -2.39 14.58 -7.80
CA ALA A 18 -1.41 14.43 -8.87
C ALA A 18 0.04 14.48 -8.35
N GLN A 19 0.32 15.32 -7.34
CA GLN A 19 1.63 15.39 -6.69
C GLN A 19 1.94 14.11 -5.88
N ALA A 20 0.93 13.43 -5.34
CA ALA A 20 1.11 12.18 -4.60
C ALA A 20 1.36 10.95 -5.50
N SER A 21 1.15 11.04 -6.81
CA SER A 21 1.03 9.87 -7.70
C SER A 21 1.94 9.91 -8.95
N GLY A 22 3.22 10.21 -8.76
CA GLY A 22 4.25 10.05 -9.80
C GLY A 22 4.63 8.58 -10.07
N LEU A 23 5.26 8.28 -11.21
CA LEU A 23 5.81 6.94 -11.52
C LEU A 23 6.81 6.45 -10.45
N ASP A 24 7.55 7.37 -9.84
CA ASP A 24 8.47 7.08 -8.75
C ASP A 24 7.74 6.54 -7.50
N SER A 25 6.49 6.96 -7.26
CA SER A 25 5.73 6.48 -6.09
C SER A 25 5.24 5.04 -6.24
N LEU A 26 4.99 4.57 -7.47
CA LEU A 26 4.71 3.16 -7.73
C LEU A 26 5.97 2.30 -7.49
N PHE A 27 7.13 2.73 -7.98
CA PHE A 27 8.39 2.03 -7.73
C PHE A 27 8.66 1.88 -6.23
N GLU A 28 8.59 2.98 -5.48
CA GLU A 28 8.83 2.99 -4.03
C GLU A 28 7.83 2.11 -3.26
N SER A 29 6.55 2.17 -3.63
CA SER A 29 5.51 1.34 -3.02
C SER A 29 5.76 -0.15 -3.25
N GLN A 30 6.16 -0.53 -4.47
CA GLN A 30 6.49 -1.91 -4.81
C GLN A 30 7.73 -2.38 -4.06
N LEU A 31 8.76 -1.55 -3.98
CA LEU A 31 10.00 -1.88 -3.27
C LEU A 31 9.74 -2.10 -1.78
N SER A 32 9.02 -1.19 -1.14
CA SER A 32 8.61 -1.31 0.26
C SER A 32 7.80 -2.59 0.51
N TYR A 33 6.85 -2.90 -0.37
CA TYR A 33 6.03 -4.10 -0.28
C TYR A 33 6.89 -5.38 -0.31
N TRP A 34 7.76 -5.53 -1.31
CA TRP A 34 8.57 -6.74 -1.46
C TRP A 34 9.67 -6.87 -0.40
N LEU A 35 10.24 -5.77 0.08
CA LEU A 35 11.16 -5.79 1.21
C LEU A 35 10.43 -6.19 2.51
N THR A 36 9.17 -5.78 2.67
CA THR A 36 8.34 -6.22 3.80
C THR A 36 8.10 -7.72 3.76
N VAL A 37 7.79 -8.28 2.58
CA VAL A 37 7.65 -9.74 2.40
C VAL A 37 8.94 -10.46 2.80
N GLN A 38 10.09 -9.98 2.30
CA GLN A 38 11.39 -10.57 2.62
C GLN A 38 11.68 -10.52 4.13
N SER A 39 11.42 -9.38 4.78
CA SER A 39 11.64 -9.19 6.21
C SER A 39 10.75 -10.13 7.05
N ILE A 40 9.47 -10.27 6.72
CA ILE A 40 8.57 -11.19 7.43
C ILE A 40 9.02 -12.64 7.25
N MET A 41 9.40 -13.04 6.03
CA MET A 41 9.88 -14.40 5.75
C MET A 41 11.22 -14.75 6.44
N GLN A 42 11.99 -13.74 6.84
CA GLN A 42 13.23 -13.89 7.62
C GLN A 42 12.99 -13.85 9.14
N SER A 43 11.79 -13.45 9.58
CA SER A 43 11.41 -13.47 10.99
C SER A 43 11.12 -14.89 11.50
N PRO A 44 11.14 -15.14 12.82
CA PRO A 44 10.84 -16.46 13.38
C PRO A 44 9.46 -17.04 12.98
N GLY A 45 8.46 -16.17 12.76
CA GLY A 45 7.12 -16.60 12.33
C GLY A 45 7.02 -16.91 10.83
N GLY A 46 8.00 -16.45 10.04
CA GLY A 46 8.15 -16.78 8.62
C GLY A 46 6.87 -16.68 7.80
N TYR A 47 6.51 -17.77 7.13
CA TYR A 47 5.36 -17.81 6.23
C TYR A 47 4.01 -17.71 6.93
N ASP A 48 3.88 -18.24 8.15
CA ASP A 48 2.61 -18.20 8.89
C ASP A 48 2.21 -16.76 9.22
N ASP A 49 3.18 -15.93 9.58
CA ASP A 49 2.94 -14.50 9.84
C ASP A 49 2.75 -13.71 8.54
N LEU A 50 3.45 -14.08 7.47
CA LEU A 50 3.21 -13.49 6.14
C LEU A 50 1.77 -13.73 5.71
N LYS A 51 1.26 -14.95 5.84
CA LYS A 51 -0.09 -15.32 5.37
C LYS A 51 -1.21 -14.58 6.10
N LYS A 52 -1.01 -14.19 7.36
CA LYS A 52 -1.97 -13.36 8.12
C LYS A 52 -2.09 -11.94 7.56
N ARG A 53 -1.00 -11.38 7.02
CA ARG A 53 -0.93 -9.99 6.55
C ARG A 53 -1.08 -9.86 5.04
N MET A 54 -0.62 -10.86 4.30
CA MET A 54 -0.53 -10.90 2.85
C MET A 54 -1.03 -12.26 2.33
N PRO A 55 -2.33 -12.56 2.51
CA PRO A 55 -2.90 -13.90 2.30
C PRO A 55 -2.82 -14.41 0.86
N HIS A 56 -2.59 -13.52 -0.10
CA HIS A 56 -2.50 -13.85 -1.52
C HIS A 56 -1.10 -14.25 -1.99
N ILE A 57 -0.06 -14.08 -1.16
CA ILE A 57 1.29 -14.51 -1.50
C ILE A 57 1.40 -16.02 -1.26
N SER A 58 1.77 -16.78 -2.29
CA SER A 58 2.05 -18.20 -2.16
C SER A 58 3.38 -18.46 -1.46
N PHE A 59 3.51 -19.64 -0.84
CA PHE A 59 4.75 -20.07 -0.21
C PHE A 59 5.93 -20.02 -1.19
N ASP A 60 5.75 -20.55 -2.40
CA ASP A 60 6.80 -20.59 -3.43
C ASP A 60 7.30 -19.19 -3.82
N LEU A 61 6.41 -18.21 -3.91
CA LEU A 61 6.77 -16.82 -4.19
C LEU A 61 7.51 -16.20 -3.00
N ALA A 62 6.98 -16.41 -1.80
CA ALA A 62 7.57 -15.88 -0.56
C ALA A 62 9.00 -16.41 -0.35
N GLU A 63 9.24 -17.71 -0.58
CA GLU A 63 10.56 -18.32 -0.49
C GLU A 63 11.53 -17.76 -1.55
N LYS A 64 11.07 -17.54 -2.79
CA LYS A 64 11.90 -16.87 -3.81
C LYS A 64 12.29 -15.46 -3.38
N ILE A 65 11.36 -14.69 -2.82
CA ILE A 65 11.64 -13.32 -2.33
C ILE A 65 12.60 -13.35 -1.14
N LYS A 66 12.42 -14.27 -0.19
CA LYS A 66 13.28 -14.44 0.99
C LYS A 66 14.77 -14.56 0.63
N PHE A 67 15.09 -15.34 -0.41
CA PHE A 67 16.46 -15.57 -0.88
C PHE A 67 16.93 -14.62 -1.99
N SER A 68 16.07 -13.73 -2.48
CA SER A 68 16.45 -12.77 -3.51
C SER A 68 17.33 -11.66 -2.94
N ASN A 69 18.35 -11.25 -3.69
CA ASN A 69 19.13 -10.07 -3.32
C ASN A 69 18.39 -8.78 -3.69
N TYR A 70 18.86 -7.65 -3.16
CA TYR A 70 18.26 -6.34 -3.39
C TYR A 70 18.11 -5.97 -4.87
N HIS A 71 19.10 -6.30 -5.71
CA HIS A 71 19.07 -5.99 -7.14
C HIS A 71 17.90 -6.70 -7.87
N VAL A 72 17.63 -7.96 -7.52
CA VAL A 72 16.49 -8.72 -8.07
C VAL A 72 15.17 -8.08 -7.64
N ILE A 73 15.05 -7.67 -6.37
CA ILE A 73 13.85 -7.00 -5.86
C ILE A 73 13.63 -5.66 -6.57
N VAL A 74 14.67 -4.85 -6.75
CA VAL A 74 14.58 -3.59 -7.51
C VAL A 74 14.07 -3.83 -8.92
N LYS A 75 14.59 -4.85 -9.62
CA LYS A 75 14.15 -5.18 -10.99
C LYS A 75 12.68 -5.60 -11.06
N LEU A 76 12.15 -6.24 -10.03
CA LEU A 76 10.71 -6.55 -9.92
C LEU A 76 9.88 -5.25 -9.83
N CYS A 77 10.41 -4.23 -9.18
CA CYS A 77 9.74 -2.95 -8.92
C CYS A 77 9.80 -1.97 -10.10
N THR A 78 10.57 -2.24 -11.14
CA THR A 78 10.63 -1.38 -12.36
C THR A 78 9.52 -1.68 -13.37
N SER A 79 8.64 -2.64 -13.08
CA SER A 79 7.50 -2.97 -13.96
C SER A 79 6.51 -1.80 -14.04
N MET A 80 6.00 -1.52 -15.25
CA MET A 80 4.92 -0.55 -15.46
C MET A 80 3.57 -1.04 -14.90
N ILE A 81 3.41 -2.36 -14.76
CA ILE A 81 2.23 -2.97 -14.14
C ILE A 81 2.54 -3.21 -12.68
N SER A 82 1.64 -2.79 -11.79
CA SER A 82 1.74 -3.04 -10.36
C SER A 82 1.90 -4.54 -10.09
N THR A 83 2.93 -4.86 -9.32
CA THR A 83 3.19 -6.20 -8.80
C THR A 83 2.52 -6.41 -7.43
N ILE A 84 1.89 -5.38 -6.87
CA ILE A 84 1.21 -5.43 -5.57
C ILE A 84 -0.26 -5.83 -5.78
N ARG A 85 -0.72 -6.76 -4.94
CA ARG A 85 -2.14 -7.09 -4.82
C ARG A 85 -2.66 -6.63 -3.45
N PRO A 86 -3.80 -5.93 -3.39
CA PRO A 86 -4.46 -5.62 -2.12
C PRO A 86 -4.73 -6.89 -1.32
N ALA A 87 -4.48 -6.85 -0.01
CA ALA A 87 -4.73 -7.97 0.89
C ALA A 87 -6.22 -8.17 1.18
N LEU A 88 -7.01 -7.11 1.06
CA LEU A 88 -8.46 -7.13 1.27
C LEU A 88 -9.19 -7.36 -0.06
N PRO A 89 -10.31 -8.11 -0.06
CA PRO A 89 -11.20 -8.19 -1.20
C PRO A 89 -11.70 -6.81 -1.61
N GLU A 90 -11.93 -6.62 -2.91
CA GLU A 90 -12.40 -5.36 -3.49
C GLU A 90 -13.68 -4.85 -2.79
N GLN A 91 -14.64 -5.74 -2.54
CA GLN A 91 -15.90 -5.38 -1.85
C GLN A 91 -15.66 -4.86 -0.42
N THR A 92 -14.65 -5.38 0.27
CA THR A 92 -14.26 -4.88 1.60
C THR A 92 -13.68 -3.48 1.50
N ILE A 93 -12.84 -3.23 0.49
CA ILE A 93 -12.26 -1.90 0.24
C ILE A 93 -13.35 -0.89 -0.10
N ILE A 94 -14.28 -1.25 -0.99
CA ILE A 94 -15.45 -0.43 -1.34
C ILE A 94 -16.27 -0.11 -0.08
N GLY A 95 -16.61 -1.12 0.72
CA GLY A 95 -17.35 -0.92 1.96
C GLY A 95 -16.63 -0.01 2.95
N LEU A 96 -15.30 -0.09 3.08
CA LEU A 96 -14.51 0.81 3.92
C LEU A 96 -14.58 2.26 3.43
N ILE A 97 -14.52 2.49 2.12
CA ILE A 97 -14.65 3.81 1.50
C ILE A 97 -16.06 4.36 1.73
N GLU A 98 -17.10 3.57 1.45
CA GLU A 98 -18.49 3.97 1.63
C GLU A 98 -18.83 4.29 3.09
N ASN A 99 -18.35 3.48 4.04
CA ASN A 99 -18.51 3.73 5.47
C ASN A 99 -17.81 5.03 5.92
N SER A 100 -16.62 5.31 5.37
CA SER A 100 -15.87 6.54 5.67
C SER A 100 -16.56 7.79 5.11
N ASN A 101 -17.18 7.69 3.94
CA ASN A 101 -17.93 8.78 3.32
C ASN A 101 -19.30 8.99 3.97
N THR A 102 -19.88 7.94 4.53
CA THR A 102 -21.16 7.99 5.27
C THR A 102 -20.98 8.39 6.73
N HIS A 103 -19.77 8.45 7.27
CA HIS A 103 -19.45 8.84 8.66
C HIS A 103 -19.83 10.29 9.05
N ASN A 104 -20.60 11.00 8.21
CA ASN A 104 -21.52 12.05 8.66
C ASN A 104 -22.82 11.50 9.32
N LYS A 105 -22.99 10.17 9.42
CA LYS A 105 -23.97 9.47 10.25
C LYS A 105 -23.32 8.20 10.81
N SER A 106 -23.33 8.07 12.13
CA SER A 106 -22.65 7.03 12.94
C SER A 106 -22.88 5.60 12.43
N ILE A 107 -21.90 4.69 12.52
CA ILE A 107 -21.79 3.66 13.58
C ILE A 107 -20.52 2.80 13.39
N SER A 108 -20.02 2.30 14.52
CA SER A 108 -18.88 1.42 14.81
C SER A 108 -18.63 0.19 13.91
N THR A 109 -17.40 0.05 13.40
CA THR A 109 -16.92 -1.02 12.50
C THR A 109 -15.96 -2.06 13.11
N LEU A 110 -15.89 -2.20 14.45
CA LEU A 110 -14.91 -3.10 15.09
C LEU A 110 -15.27 -4.61 15.15
N GLN A 111 -16.24 -5.10 14.37
CA GLN A 111 -16.65 -6.52 14.43
C GLN A 111 -16.18 -7.41 13.26
N LEU A 112 -15.42 -6.91 12.29
CA LEU A 112 -15.10 -7.71 11.09
C LEU A 112 -13.84 -8.60 11.18
N LEU A 113 -13.16 -8.70 12.33
CA LEU A 113 -11.90 -9.45 12.47
C LEU A 113 -11.96 -10.66 13.42
N ALA A 114 -13.15 -11.19 13.74
CA ALA A 114 -13.31 -12.33 14.65
C ALA A 114 -14.33 -13.37 14.18
N SER A 115 -14.29 -13.78 12.91
CA SER A 115 -15.03 -14.96 12.42
C SER A 115 -14.15 -15.80 11.50
#